data_AF-A0A8C7MY28-F1
#
_entry.id   AF-A0A8C7MY28-F1
#
_cell.length_a   1.000
_cell.length_b   1.000
_cell.length_c   1.000
_cell.angle_alpha   90.00
_cell.angle_beta   90.00
_cell.angle_gamma   90.00
#
_symmetry.space_group_name_H-M   'P 1'
#
loop_
_entity.id
_entity.type
_entity.pdbx_description
1 polymer ?
#
loop_
_entity_poly.entity_id
_entity_poly.type
_entity_poly.pdbx_seq_one_letter_code
_entity_poly.pdbx_strand_id
1 'polypeptide(L)'
;MKATYATYFVYYVLISSGIVNAFEPISTTFVVGMGVGLAAVGRTIYNYVYESCDSKWIAFNSTGLEVALDQKLFGQHVASRVIQKAVTGFMNNKNPIKPLVLSLHGWTGTGKNFVSQLIAENLYKEGMASSFVHQFVTTHFPNWSQLENYKSQLQQWIKGNVTNCPRSMFIFDEMDKMHPGLIDCIKPYLGYSEYLDGVSYRQAIFIFLSNAGGEHITQVALNFWKEGRDREEIQLQDLEPALSLSVFNNKKSLEVALDQKLFGQHVASRVIQKAVTGFMNNKNPKKSLVLSLHGWTGTGKNLVSQLIAENIYKEGMASSFVHQFVSTAHFPHLSQIENYKSQLQQWIKGNVTNCPRSMFIFDEMDKMHPGLIDCIKPYLDYYEYLDGVSYRQAIFIFLSNAGGEHITQVALEFWKAGRDREKIKLQHLEPALTLSVFNSKQSGLWHTSLIDKNLVDFFIPFLPLEYRHVLLCGMAEMSAKGLKPDQDVVDQMARELVYFPKSDKIFSVNGCKTIGGKLDYYT
;
A
#
# COMPACT_ATOMS: atom_id res chain seq x y z
N MET A 1 -31.82 45.06 46.20
CA MET A 1 -32.39 44.40 47.39
C MET A 1 -33.09 43.11 46.96
N LYS A 2 -32.56 41.98 47.45
CA LYS A 2 -33.15 40.65 47.73
C LYS A 2 -34.19 40.01 46.77
N ALA A 3 -33.67 39.04 46.01
CA ALA A 3 -34.10 37.64 45.83
C ALA A 3 -35.46 37.16 46.37
N THR A 4 -36.15 36.28 45.61
CA THR A 4 -36.32 34.85 46.02
C THR A 4 -36.82 33.95 44.87
N TYR A 5 -36.20 32.77 44.78
CA TYR A 5 -36.61 31.59 44.02
C TYR A 5 -37.69 30.80 44.79
N ALA A 6 -38.60 30.13 44.09
CA ALA A 6 -39.33 28.98 44.61
C ALA A 6 -39.67 27.99 43.48
N THR A 7 -38.94 26.88 43.45
CA THR A 7 -39.24 25.62 42.75
C THR A 7 -40.30 24.83 43.52
N TYR A 8 -41.25 24.16 42.87
CA TYR A 8 -41.66 22.78 43.22
C TYR A 8 -42.50 22.11 42.12
N PHE A 9 -42.15 20.84 41.91
CA PHE A 9 -42.56 19.81 40.97
C PHE A 9 -43.91 19.17 41.36
N VAL A 10 -44.83 18.89 40.42
CA VAL A 10 -45.69 17.68 40.45
C VAL A 10 -46.00 17.22 39.02
N TYR A 11 -45.83 15.91 38.82
CA TYR A 11 -45.84 15.10 37.62
C TYR A 11 -47.21 14.40 37.47
N TYR A 12 -47.75 14.25 36.25
CA TYR A 12 -48.62 13.12 35.89
C TYR A 12 -48.50 12.77 34.39
N VAL A 13 -47.59 11.83 34.13
CA VAL A 13 -47.58 10.67 33.22
C VAL A 13 -48.69 10.53 32.15
N LEU A 14 -48.21 10.56 30.88
CA LEU A 14 -48.45 9.69 29.70
C LEU A 14 -49.83 9.01 29.46
N ILE A 15 -50.31 9.09 28.21
CA ILE A 15 -50.37 7.96 27.26
C ILE A 15 -50.65 8.46 25.81
N SER A 16 -50.19 7.64 24.88
CA SER A 16 -49.78 7.74 23.49
C SER A 16 -50.77 8.06 22.35
N SER A 17 -50.13 8.47 21.24
CA SER A 17 -50.26 8.01 19.83
C SER A 17 -51.11 8.80 18.81
N GLY A 18 -50.39 9.36 17.82
CA GLY A 18 -50.76 9.24 16.39
C GLY A 18 -51.16 10.52 15.66
N ILE A 19 -50.20 11.35 15.24
CA ILE A 19 -50.42 12.43 14.25
C ILE A 19 -49.98 11.92 12.87
N VAL A 20 -50.94 11.81 11.94
CA VAL A 20 -50.69 11.87 10.50
C VAL A 20 -51.71 12.85 9.93
N ASN A 21 -51.28 14.10 9.72
CA ASN A 21 -52.07 15.09 8.97
C ASN A 21 -51.58 15.09 7.53
N ALA A 22 -52.40 14.51 6.66
CA ALA A 22 -52.43 14.82 5.24
C ALA A 22 -53.19 16.14 5.05
N PHE A 23 -52.60 17.10 4.35
CA PHE A 23 -53.32 18.25 3.78
C PHE A 23 -52.70 18.59 2.42
N GLU A 24 -53.39 18.21 1.35
CA GLU A 24 -53.37 18.97 0.10
C GLU A 24 -54.24 20.23 0.28
N PRO A 25 -54.06 21.27 -0.56
CA PRO A 25 -55.23 21.73 -1.28
C PRO A 25 -55.01 22.02 -2.77
N ILE A 26 -56.10 21.72 -3.49
CA ILE A 26 -56.40 21.82 -4.91
C ILE A 26 -56.82 23.24 -5.31
N SER A 27 -56.56 23.58 -6.57
CA SER A 27 -57.29 24.52 -7.46
C SER A 27 -57.35 26.01 -7.14
N THR A 28 -56.92 26.80 -8.11
CA THR A 28 -57.70 27.97 -8.55
C THR A 28 -57.60 28.08 -10.06
N THR A 29 -58.52 27.39 -10.73
CA THR A 29 -59.00 27.73 -12.07
C THR A 29 -59.56 29.15 -12.02
N PHE A 30 -59.35 29.95 -13.08
CA PHE A 30 -59.65 31.38 -13.27
C PHE A 30 -58.56 32.38 -12.84
N VAL A 31 -57.54 32.58 -13.69
CA VAL A 31 -57.34 33.82 -14.48
C VAL A 31 -56.52 33.45 -15.72
N VAL A 32 -57.21 33.31 -16.85
CA VAL A 32 -56.58 33.24 -18.17
C VAL A 32 -55.93 34.60 -18.44
N GLY A 33 -54.60 34.66 -18.52
CA GLY A 33 -53.88 35.81 -19.08
C GLY A 33 -52.59 36.28 -18.39
N MET A 34 -52.35 35.97 -17.11
CA MET A 34 -51.17 36.50 -16.36
C MET A 34 -50.30 35.44 -15.65
N GLY A 35 -50.48 34.15 -15.95
CA GLY A 35 -49.82 33.06 -15.21
C GLY A 35 -48.37 32.75 -15.60
N VAL A 36 -47.95 33.02 -16.84
CA VAL A 36 -46.58 32.70 -17.28
C VAL A 36 -45.59 33.71 -16.72
N GLY A 37 -45.98 34.98 -16.60
CA GLY A 37 -45.15 36.07 -16.07
C GLY A 37 -44.90 35.95 -14.57
N LEU A 38 -45.92 35.68 -13.75
CA LEU A 38 -45.78 35.61 -12.28
C LEU A 38 -45.05 34.36 -11.79
N ALA A 39 -45.22 33.20 -12.44
CA ALA A 39 -44.43 32.01 -12.12
C ALA A 39 -42.97 32.16 -12.59
N ALA A 40 -42.74 32.78 -13.75
CA ALA A 40 -41.38 33.09 -14.22
C ALA A 40 -40.71 34.14 -13.32
N VAL A 41 -41.41 35.20 -12.94
CA VAL A 41 -40.91 36.25 -12.01
C VAL A 41 -40.69 35.67 -10.62
N GLY A 42 -41.60 34.84 -10.09
CA GLY A 42 -41.44 34.15 -8.81
C GLY A 42 -40.24 33.19 -8.79
N ARG A 43 -40.03 32.41 -9.86
CA ARG A 43 -38.85 31.55 -10.03
C ARG A 43 -37.56 32.37 -10.21
N THR A 44 -37.65 33.53 -10.86
CA THR A 44 -36.53 34.46 -11.04
C THR A 44 -36.13 35.12 -9.72
N ILE A 45 -37.09 35.52 -8.89
CA ILE A 45 -36.87 36.10 -7.55
C ILE A 45 -36.37 35.02 -6.57
N TYR A 46 -36.93 33.80 -6.61
CA TYR A 46 -36.45 32.69 -5.79
C TYR A 46 -34.99 32.32 -6.12
N ASN A 47 -34.63 32.17 -7.41
CA ASN A 47 -33.24 31.96 -7.86
C ASN A 47 -32.34 33.20 -7.68
N TYR A 48 -32.90 34.33 -7.24
CA TYR A 48 -32.15 35.54 -6.86
C TYR A 48 -31.76 35.53 -5.38
N VAL A 49 -32.58 34.91 -4.53
CA VAL A 49 -32.38 34.86 -3.07
C VAL A 49 -31.79 33.52 -2.61
N TYR A 50 -32.06 32.43 -3.34
CA TYR A 50 -31.58 31.09 -3.04
C TYR A 50 -30.66 30.56 -4.14
N GLU A 51 -29.61 29.86 -3.72
CA GLU A 51 -28.62 29.26 -4.61
C GLU A 51 -29.26 28.17 -5.49
N SER A 52 -28.98 28.21 -6.79
CA SER A 52 -29.49 27.25 -7.78
C SER A 52 -28.35 26.64 -8.60
N CYS A 53 -28.50 25.37 -9.00
CA CYS A 53 -27.47 24.65 -9.78
C CYS A 53 -27.51 25.08 -11.25
N ASP A 54 -27.08 26.31 -11.52
CA ASP A 54 -27.02 26.90 -12.85
C ASP A 54 -25.79 27.82 -13.00
N SER A 55 -25.61 28.36 -14.21
CA SER A 55 -24.46 29.21 -14.55
C SER A 55 -24.43 30.55 -13.82
N LYS A 56 -25.47 30.94 -13.08
CA LYS A 56 -25.49 32.18 -12.29
C LYS A 56 -24.73 32.01 -10.98
N TRP A 57 -24.82 30.83 -10.36
CA TRP A 57 -24.17 30.53 -9.08
C TRP A 57 -22.90 29.69 -9.25
N ILE A 58 -22.85 28.86 -10.30
CA ILE A 58 -21.69 28.04 -10.67
C ILE A 58 -21.06 28.61 -11.94
N ALA A 59 -20.18 29.58 -11.76
CA ALA A 59 -19.54 30.32 -12.84
C ALA A 59 -18.02 30.20 -12.72
N PHE A 60 -17.43 29.30 -13.50
CA PHE A 60 -16.00 29.07 -13.47
C PHE A 60 -15.22 30.28 -14.01
N ASN A 61 -14.41 30.90 -13.15
CA ASN A 61 -13.49 31.96 -13.53
C ASN A 61 -12.07 31.39 -13.72
N SER A 62 -11.76 30.93 -14.94
CA SER A 62 -10.46 30.32 -15.25
C SER A 62 -9.27 31.26 -15.00
N THR A 63 -9.38 32.51 -15.46
CA THR A 63 -8.35 33.54 -15.24
C THR A 63 -8.25 33.91 -13.76
N GLY A 64 -9.39 33.98 -13.05
CA GLY A 64 -9.42 34.21 -11.61
C GLY A 64 -8.69 33.12 -10.84
N LEU A 65 -8.90 31.84 -11.21
CA LEU A 65 -8.21 30.72 -10.58
C LEU A 65 -6.71 30.75 -10.85
N GLU A 66 -6.29 31.05 -12.08
CA GLU A 66 -4.88 31.21 -12.43
C GLU A 66 -4.20 32.30 -11.59
N VAL A 67 -4.80 33.50 -11.55
CA VAL A 67 -4.27 34.63 -10.76
C VAL A 67 -4.27 34.30 -9.27
N ALA A 68 -5.31 33.63 -8.77
CA ALA A 68 -5.39 33.25 -7.36
C ALA A 68 -4.30 32.23 -6.99
N LEU A 69 -4.03 31.23 -7.83
CA LEU A 69 -2.96 30.26 -7.61
C LEU A 69 -1.57 30.91 -7.70
N ASP A 70 -1.36 31.84 -8.63
CA ASP A 70 -0.08 32.52 -8.81
C ASP A 70 0.23 33.52 -7.67
N GLN A 71 -0.74 34.34 -7.30
CA GLN A 71 -0.54 35.43 -6.35
C GLN A 71 -0.73 35.03 -4.88
N LYS A 72 -1.47 33.95 -4.60
CA LYS A 72 -1.78 33.55 -3.22
C LYS A 72 -1.14 32.24 -2.79
N LEU A 73 -0.79 31.33 -3.72
CA LEU A 73 -0.21 30.02 -3.38
C LEU A 73 1.31 30.00 -3.55
N PHE A 74 2.03 30.42 -2.52
CA PHE A 74 3.49 30.56 -2.55
C PHE A 74 4.23 29.22 -2.47
N GLY A 75 5.29 29.07 -3.27
CA GLY A 75 6.21 27.94 -3.21
C GLY A 75 5.62 26.59 -3.65
N GLN A 76 4.47 26.59 -4.34
CA GLN A 76 3.77 25.37 -4.81
C GLN A 76 3.63 25.35 -6.34
N HIS A 77 4.69 25.68 -7.08
CA HIS A 77 4.70 25.81 -8.54
C HIS A 77 4.27 24.54 -9.30
N VAL A 78 4.53 23.35 -8.74
CA VAL A 78 4.02 22.08 -9.32
C VAL A 78 2.51 21.97 -9.14
N ALA A 79 2.01 22.20 -7.92
CA ALA A 79 0.59 22.09 -7.62
C ALA A 79 -0.21 23.13 -8.42
N SER A 80 0.20 24.40 -8.44
CA SER A 80 -0.46 25.48 -9.18
C SER A 80 -0.69 25.11 -10.65
N ARG A 81 0.37 24.64 -11.34
CA ARG A 81 0.27 24.22 -12.75
C ARG A 81 -0.66 23.04 -12.97
N VAL A 82 -0.59 22.02 -12.11
CA VAL A 82 -1.42 20.82 -12.24
C VAL A 82 -2.89 21.14 -11.99
N ILE A 83 -3.19 21.88 -10.93
CA ILE A 83 -4.56 22.25 -10.54
C ILE A 83 -5.19 23.15 -11.59
N GLN A 84 -4.50 24.21 -12.02
CA GLN A 84 -5.00 25.12 -13.05
C GLN A 84 -5.40 24.36 -14.32
N LYS A 85 -4.51 23.48 -14.82
CA LYS A 85 -4.78 22.68 -16.02
C LYS A 85 -5.93 21.68 -15.82
N ALA A 86 -5.94 20.97 -14.69
CA ALA A 86 -6.94 19.93 -14.42
C ALA A 86 -8.34 20.53 -14.24
N VAL A 87 -8.47 21.56 -13.43
CA VAL A 87 -9.76 22.24 -13.17
C VAL A 87 -10.25 22.93 -14.45
N THR A 88 -9.40 23.68 -15.15
CA THR A 88 -9.79 24.34 -16.40
C THR A 88 -10.21 23.35 -17.48
N GLY A 89 -9.42 22.29 -17.69
CA GLY A 89 -9.72 21.25 -18.67
C GLY A 89 -11.03 20.53 -18.36
N PHE A 90 -11.28 20.22 -17.08
CA PHE A 90 -12.54 19.62 -16.66
C PHE A 90 -13.73 20.55 -16.85
N MET A 91 -13.61 21.81 -16.42
CA MET A 91 -14.72 22.76 -16.45
C MET A 91 -15.12 23.17 -17.87
N ASN A 92 -14.17 23.18 -18.81
CA ASN A 92 -14.42 23.44 -20.23
C ASN A 92 -14.96 22.22 -20.99
N ASN A 93 -14.87 21.02 -20.43
CA ASN A 93 -15.44 19.82 -21.04
C ASN A 93 -16.94 19.72 -20.74
N LYS A 94 -17.78 19.81 -21.78
CA LYS A 94 -19.23 19.70 -21.64
C LYS A 94 -19.70 18.29 -21.28
N ASN A 95 -18.92 17.26 -21.66
CA ASN A 95 -19.27 15.85 -21.50
C ASN A 95 -18.08 15.06 -20.89
N PRO A 96 -17.72 15.30 -19.62
CA PRO A 96 -16.67 14.53 -18.96
C PRO A 96 -17.06 13.04 -18.88
N ILE A 97 -16.11 12.14 -19.07
CA ILE A 97 -16.34 10.68 -19.00
C ILE A 97 -16.19 10.10 -17.57
N LYS A 98 -15.67 10.92 -16.64
CA LYS A 98 -15.52 10.63 -15.21
C LYS A 98 -15.48 11.96 -14.43
N PRO A 99 -15.79 11.97 -13.11
CA PRO A 99 -15.60 13.16 -12.28
C PRO A 99 -14.14 13.64 -12.28
N LEU A 100 -13.97 14.92 -11.95
CA LEU A 100 -12.66 15.44 -11.59
C LEU A 100 -12.29 14.90 -10.21
N VAL A 101 -11.16 14.21 -10.15
CA VAL A 101 -10.62 13.69 -8.89
C VAL A 101 -9.22 14.25 -8.70
N LEU A 102 -9.05 15.08 -7.68
CA LEU A 102 -7.77 15.64 -7.26
C LEU A 102 -7.36 15.02 -5.93
N SER A 103 -6.10 14.61 -5.83
CA SER A 103 -5.52 14.13 -4.57
C SER A 103 -4.31 14.98 -4.25
N LEU A 104 -4.43 15.82 -3.21
CA LEU A 104 -3.44 16.78 -2.79
C LEU A 104 -2.68 16.21 -1.58
N HIS A 105 -1.41 15.88 -1.81
CA HIS A 105 -0.51 15.25 -0.85
C HIS A 105 0.67 16.20 -0.52
N GLY A 106 1.13 16.22 0.72
CA GLY A 106 2.28 17.03 1.10
C GLY A 106 2.41 17.28 2.59
N TRP A 107 3.46 17.98 3.01
CA TRP A 107 3.70 18.34 4.40
C TRP A 107 2.57 19.19 4.99
N THR A 108 2.40 19.18 6.31
CA THR A 108 1.39 20.00 6.98
C THR A 108 1.69 21.50 6.83
N GLY A 109 0.65 22.34 6.81
CA GLY A 109 0.81 23.81 6.70
C GLY A 109 1.25 24.35 5.34
N THR A 110 1.34 23.51 4.29
CA THR A 110 1.84 23.92 2.96
C THR A 110 0.77 24.42 1.97
N GLY A 111 -0.50 24.49 2.39
CA GLY A 111 -1.58 25.10 1.59
C GLY A 111 -2.60 24.13 0.96
N LYS A 112 -2.62 22.83 1.32
CA LYS A 112 -3.60 21.85 0.77
C LYS A 112 -5.06 22.29 0.91
N ASN A 113 -5.48 22.70 2.12
CA ASN A 113 -6.84 23.18 2.36
C ASN A 113 -7.07 24.54 1.69
N PHE A 114 -6.07 25.41 1.72
CA PHE A 114 -6.13 26.72 1.07
C PHE A 114 -6.37 26.62 -0.43
N VAL A 115 -5.72 25.67 -1.11
CA VAL A 115 -5.99 25.36 -2.53
C VAL A 115 -7.44 24.97 -2.75
N SER A 116 -8.01 24.10 -1.92
CA SER A 116 -9.41 23.69 -2.08
C SER A 116 -10.38 24.87 -1.95
N GLN A 117 -10.06 25.82 -1.07
CA GLN A 117 -10.79 27.08 -0.94
C GLN A 117 -10.66 27.95 -2.20
N LEU A 118 -9.44 28.12 -2.74
CA LEU A 118 -9.23 28.90 -3.97
C LEU A 118 -9.99 28.30 -5.17
N ILE A 119 -10.06 26.97 -5.25
CA ILE A 119 -10.88 26.28 -6.27
C ILE A 119 -12.35 26.63 -6.04
N ALA A 120 -12.87 26.46 -4.83
CA ALA A 120 -14.27 26.75 -4.53
C ALA A 120 -14.65 28.21 -4.84
N GLU A 121 -13.84 29.19 -4.42
CA GLU A 121 -14.05 30.63 -4.65
C GLU A 121 -14.09 31.03 -6.14
N ASN A 122 -13.44 30.25 -7.02
CA ASN A 122 -13.42 30.51 -8.46
C ASN A 122 -14.41 29.63 -9.25
N LEU A 123 -15.14 28.75 -8.57
CA LEU A 123 -16.16 27.87 -9.16
C LEU A 123 -17.57 28.26 -8.73
N TYR A 124 -17.73 28.61 -7.45
CA TYR A 124 -19.00 28.92 -6.82
C TYR A 124 -18.98 30.35 -6.30
N LYS A 125 -20.07 31.08 -6.54
CA LYS A 125 -20.18 32.49 -6.11
C LYS A 125 -20.01 32.66 -4.60
N GLU A 126 -20.52 31.72 -3.82
CA GLU A 126 -20.41 31.70 -2.35
C GLU A 126 -19.16 30.95 -1.85
N GLY A 127 -18.27 30.52 -2.76
CA GLY A 127 -17.05 29.80 -2.44
C GLY A 127 -17.31 28.56 -1.57
N MET A 128 -16.60 28.45 -0.45
CA MET A 128 -16.75 27.34 0.52
C MET A 128 -18.10 27.36 1.26
N ALA A 129 -18.84 28.48 1.26
CA ALA A 129 -20.16 28.58 1.88
C ALA A 129 -21.30 28.15 0.94
N SER A 130 -20.98 27.81 -0.32
CA SER A 130 -21.95 27.29 -1.28
C SER A 130 -22.57 25.98 -0.77
N SER A 131 -23.88 25.85 -0.96
CA SER A 131 -24.64 24.62 -0.69
C SER A 131 -24.22 23.43 -1.56
N PHE A 132 -23.41 23.66 -2.60
CA PHE A 132 -22.85 22.64 -3.49
C PHE A 132 -21.41 22.24 -3.14
N VAL A 133 -20.81 22.84 -2.10
CA VAL A 133 -19.48 22.49 -1.60
C VAL A 133 -19.62 21.79 -0.25
N HIS A 134 -19.11 20.56 -0.17
CA HIS A 134 -19.25 19.71 1.01
C HIS A 134 -17.88 19.28 1.51
N GLN A 135 -17.52 19.69 2.72
CA GLN A 135 -16.26 19.30 3.35
C GLN A 135 -16.49 18.25 4.43
N PHE A 136 -15.70 17.17 4.37
CA PHE A 136 -15.66 16.11 5.35
C PHE A 136 -14.29 16.08 6.03
N VAL A 137 -14.30 16.11 7.35
CA VAL A 137 -13.11 15.96 8.21
C VAL A 137 -13.27 14.71 9.07
N THR A 138 -12.17 14.20 9.60
CA THR A 138 -12.13 13.00 10.46
C THR A 138 -13.04 13.09 11.68
N THR A 139 -13.27 14.30 12.21
CA THR A 139 -14.18 14.55 13.34
C THR A 139 -15.64 14.29 13.02
N HIS A 140 -16.04 14.21 11.75
CA HIS A 140 -17.38 13.76 11.35
C HIS A 140 -17.56 12.24 11.54
N PHE A 141 -16.47 11.48 11.69
CA PHE A 141 -16.47 10.02 11.80
C PHE A 141 -15.71 9.53 13.05
N PRO A 142 -16.04 9.99 14.27
CA PRO A 142 -15.20 9.80 15.46
C PRO A 142 -15.23 8.38 16.03
N ASN A 143 -16.26 7.58 15.72
CA ASN A 143 -16.50 6.28 16.36
C ASN A 143 -16.62 5.12 15.35
N TRP A 144 -15.64 4.22 15.35
CA TRP A 144 -15.59 3.08 14.43
C TRP A 144 -16.70 2.04 14.63
N SER A 145 -17.36 1.98 15.79
CA SER A 145 -18.50 1.06 15.97
C SER A 145 -19.71 1.45 15.12
N GLN A 146 -19.78 2.70 14.64
CA GLN A 146 -20.83 3.21 13.77
C GLN A 146 -20.43 3.25 12.29
N LEU A 147 -19.33 2.58 11.91
CA LEU A 147 -18.76 2.62 10.57
C LEU A 147 -19.80 2.33 9.47
N GLU A 148 -20.66 1.33 9.64
CA GLU A 148 -21.70 1.00 8.65
C GLU A 148 -22.76 2.10 8.52
N ASN A 149 -23.12 2.77 9.62
CA ASN A 149 -24.02 3.92 9.58
C ASN A 149 -23.36 5.10 8.84
N TYR A 150 -22.09 5.39 9.13
CA TYR A 150 -21.35 6.45 8.44
C TYR A 150 -21.20 6.19 6.94
N LYS A 151 -20.91 4.94 6.54
CA LYS A 151 -20.90 4.54 5.13
C LYS A 151 -22.25 4.84 4.47
N SER A 152 -23.35 4.39 5.09
CA SER A 152 -24.69 4.58 4.54
C SER A 152 -25.06 6.06 4.42
N GLN A 153 -24.82 6.85 5.48
CA GLN A 153 -25.08 8.29 5.49
C GLN A 153 -24.26 9.02 4.43
N LEU A 154 -22.96 8.71 4.31
CA LEU A 154 -22.08 9.34 3.33
C LEU A 154 -22.52 9.02 1.90
N GLN A 155 -22.88 7.76 1.61
CA GLN A 155 -23.38 7.35 0.30
C GLN A 155 -24.68 8.06 -0.06
N GLN A 156 -25.63 8.14 0.88
CA GLN A 156 -26.89 8.85 0.68
C GLN A 156 -26.66 10.36 0.49
N TRP A 157 -25.75 10.95 1.25
CA TRP A 157 -25.41 12.37 1.15
C TRP A 157 -24.82 12.71 -0.22
N ILE A 158 -23.82 11.95 -0.67
CA ILE A 158 -23.20 12.15 -1.98
C ILE A 158 -24.25 11.98 -3.09
N LYS A 159 -25.02 10.89 -3.05
CA LYS A 159 -26.07 10.62 -4.04
C LYS A 159 -27.10 11.75 -4.09
N GLY A 160 -27.62 12.17 -2.94
CA GLY A 160 -28.64 13.22 -2.84
C GLY A 160 -28.16 14.55 -3.41
N ASN A 161 -26.96 14.99 -3.01
CA ASN A 161 -26.41 16.27 -3.47
C ASN A 161 -26.05 16.24 -4.96
N VAL A 162 -25.49 15.15 -5.49
CA VAL A 162 -25.24 15.02 -6.94
C VAL A 162 -26.54 14.95 -7.74
N THR A 163 -27.59 14.33 -7.19
CA THR A 163 -28.92 14.32 -7.83
C THR A 163 -29.49 15.74 -7.94
N ASN A 164 -29.30 16.57 -6.90
CA ASN A 164 -29.74 17.95 -6.88
C ASN A 164 -28.87 18.87 -7.76
N CYS A 165 -27.56 18.65 -7.74
CA CYS A 165 -26.60 19.39 -8.54
C CYS A 165 -25.46 18.48 -9.02
N PRO A 166 -25.43 18.12 -10.31
CA PRO A 166 -24.39 17.23 -10.87
C PRO A 166 -22.98 17.74 -10.69
N ARG A 167 -22.83 19.07 -10.51
CA ARG A 167 -21.54 19.75 -10.38
C ARG A 167 -21.08 19.95 -8.95
N SER A 168 -21.69 19.27 -7.98
CA SER A 168 -21.31 19.34 -6.56
C SER A 168 -19.84 18.98 -6.33
N MET A 169 -19.21 19.65 -5.36
CA MET A 169 -17.82 19.46 -4.95
C MET A 169 -17.74 18.85 -3.56
N PHE A 170 -16.99 17.76 -3.43
CA PHE A 170 -16.78 17.04 -2.19
C PHE A 170 -15.29 17.08 -1.82
N ILE A 171 -14.99 17.63 -0.65
CA ILE A 171 -13.63 17.76 -0.10
C ILE A 171 -13.52 16.79 1.07
N PHE A 172 -12.55 15.89 1.01
CA PHE A 172 -12.25 14.92 2.05
C PHE A 172 -10.89 15.27 2.63
N ASP A 173 -10.91 15.89 3.81
CA ASP A 173 -9.71 16.32 4.52
C ASP A 173 -9.18 15.22 5.45
N GLU A 174 -7.87 15.25 5.67
CA GLU A 174 -7.13 14.23 6.41
C GLU A 174 -7.43 12.80 5.95
N MET A 175 -7.45 12.58 4.64
CA MET A 175 -7.78 11.29 4.03
C MET A 175 -6.86 10.15 4.50
N ASP A 176 -5.62 10.45 4.91
CA ASP A 176 -4.68 9.51 5.54
C ASP A 176 -5.15 8.98 6.90
N LYS A 177 -6.04 9.71 7.58
CA LYS A 177 -6.64 9.32 8.86
C LYS A 177 -8.06 8.77 8.70
N MET A 178 -8.63 8.83 7.50
CA MET A 178 -9.96 8.28 7.22
C MET A 178 -9.91 6.75 7.17
N HIS A 179 -10.90 6.09 7.77
CA HIS A 179 -10.93 4.63 7.83
C HIS A 179 -11.13 4.02 6.44
N PRO A 180 -10.37 2.95 6.08
CA PRO A 180 -10.41 2.35 4.74
C PRO A 180 -11.81 1.99 4.25
N GLY A 181 -12.68 1.49 5.14
CA GLY A 181 -14.08 1.19 4.80
C GLY A 181 -14.89 2.40 4.29
N LEU A 182 -14.63 3.63 4.76
CA LEU A 182 -15.25 4.85 4.22
C LEU A 182 -14.67 5.19 2.84
N ILE A 183 -13.37 4.98 2.65
CA ILE A 183 -12.70 5.17 1.35
C ILE A 183 -13.25 4.19 0.30
N ASP A 184 -13.45 2.93 0.70
CA ASP A 184 -14.02 1.91 -0.19
C ASP A 184 -15.47 2.23 -0.57
N CYS A 185 -16.24 2.87 0.31
CA CYS A 185 -17.63 3.20 0.03
C CYS A 185 -17.80 4.37 -0.96
N ILE A 186 -16.80 5.26 -1.06
CA ILE A 186 -16.79 6.38 -2.03
C ILE A 186 -16.21 5.99 -3.39
N LYS A 187 -15.36 4.95 -3.43
CA LYS A 187 -14.66 4.50 -4.63
C LYS A 187 -15.54 4.30 -5.86
N PRO A 188 -16.76 3.76 -5.77
CA PRO A 188 -17.65 3.63 -6.93
C PRO A 188 -17.87 4.96 -7.65
N TYR A 189 -18.06 6.06 -6.91
CA TYR A 189 -18.36 7.39 -7.47
C TYR A 189 -17.19 8.03 -8.23
N LEU A 190 -15.96 7.53 -8.07
CA LEU A 190 -14.74 8.11 -8.65
C LEU A 190 -14.37 7.51 -10.02
N GLY A 191 -15.10 6.47 -10.45
CA GLY A 191 -14.78 5.69 -11.64
C GLY A 191 -15.27 6.28 -12.96
N TYR A 192 -15.20 5.47 -14.02
CA TYR A 192 -15.69 5.80 -15.37
C TYR A 192 -17.15 5.40 -15.61
N SER A 193 -17.86 4.97 -14.56
CA SER A 193 -19.26 4.57 -14.69
C SER A 193 -20.10 5.75 -15.15
N GLU A 194 -21.00 5.51 -16.11
CA GLU A 194 -21.90 6.55 -16.61
C GLU A 194 -22.98 6.92 -15.58
N TYR A 195 -23.55 5.88 -14.97
CA TYR A 195 -24.55 5.97 -13.92
C TYR A 195 -24.20 5.03 -12.78
N LEU A 196 -24.51 5.44 -11.55
CA LEU A 196 -24.54 4.59 -10.36
C LEU A 196 -25.85 4.88 -9.65
N ASP A 197 -26.66 3.84 -9.45
CA ASP A 197 -28.02 3.93 -8.91
C ASP A 197 -28.89 5.02 -9.57
N GLY A 198 -28.79 5.15 -10.90
CA GLY A 198 -29.56 6.11 -11.71
C GLY A 198 -29.03 7.54 -11.73
N VAL A 199 -27.92 7.84 -11.05
CA VAL A 199 -27.32 9.18 -10.95
C VAL A 199 -25.97 9.21 -11.67
N SER A 200 -25.70 10.26 -12.45
CA SER A 200 -24.40 10.46 -13.09
C SER A 200 -23.50 11.33 -12.23
N TYR A 201 -22.30 10.82 -11.93
CA TYR A 201 -21.28 11.52 -11.14
C TYR A 201 -20.22 12.19 -12.00
N ARG A 202 -20.33 12.11 -13.33
CA ARG A 202 -19.31 12.57 -14.27
C ARG A 202 -18.96 14.04 -14.17
N GLN A 203 -19.90 14.88 -13.71
CA GLN A 203 -19.70 16.33 -13.56
C GLN A 203 -19.28 16.74 -12.14
N ALA A 204 -19.25 15.81 -11.19
CA ALA A 204 -18.88 16.10 -9.82
C ALA A 204 -17.37 16.30 -9.67
N ILE A 205 -16.98 16.97 -8.60
CA ILE A 205 -15.59 17.27 -8.26
C ILE A 205 -15.28 16.64 -6.90
N PHE A 206 -14.24 15.82 -6.83
CA PHE A 206 -13.75 15.21 -5.60
C PHE A 206 -12.33 15.69 -5.33
N ILE A 207 -12.08 16.23 -4.15
CA ILE A 207 -10.76 16.65 -3.69
C ILE A 207 -10.41 15.88 -2.41
N PHE A 208 -9.31 15.14 -2.44
CA PHE A 208 -8.76 14.43 -1.30
C PHE A 208 -7.53 15.18 -0.79
N LEU A 209 -7.48 15.48 0.50
CA LEU A 209 -6.36 16.17 1.13
C LEU A 209 -5.69 15.21 2.10
N SER A 210 -4.36 15.10 2.03
CA SER A 210 -3.64 14.17 2.89
C SER A 210 -2.22 14.61 3.20
N ASN A 211 -1.72 14.20 4.37
CA ASN A 211 -0.30 14.34 4.73
C ASN A 211 0.57 13.17 4.25
N ALA A 212 -0.04 12.12 3.68
CA ALA A 212 0.68 10.98 3.12
C ALA A 212 1.69 11.46 2.06
N GLY A 213 2.93 10.99 2.18
CA GLY A 213 4.01 11.35 1.24
C GLY A 213 4.69 12.67 1.50
N GLY A 214 4.26 13.44 2.50
CA GLY A 214 4.88 14.72 2.85
C GLY A 214 6.38 14.62 3.11
N GLU A 215 6.84 13.57 3.79
CA GLU A 215 8.26 13.32 4.07
C GLU A 215 9.06 13.03 2.79
N HIS A 216 8.58 12.13 1.93
CA HIS A 216 9.27 11.80 0.68
C HIS A 216 9.31 12.99 -0.30
N ILE A 217 8.23 13.76 -0.40
CA ILE A 217 8.21 15.01 -1.19
C ILE A 217 9.25 16.00 -0.64
N THR A 218 9.35 16.11 0.69
CA THR A 218 10.34 16.97 1.35
C THR A 218 11.77 16.48 1.04
N GLN A 219 11.99 15.16 1.01
CA GLN A 219 13.30 14.59 0.68
C GLN A 219 13.73 14.92 -0.76
N VAL A 220 12.81 14.86 -1.74
CA VAL A 220 13.11 15.28 -3.12
C VAL A 220 13.52 16.76 -3.16
N ALA A 221 12.75 17.63 -2.50
CA ALA A 221 13.08 19.05 -2.43
C ALA A 221 14.44 19.31 -1.73
N LEU A 222 14.74 18.55 -0.66
CA LEU A 222 16.02 18.64 0.04
C LEU A 222 17.19 18.19 -0.85
N ASN A 223 17.00 17.17 -1.68
CA ASN A 223 18.04 16.69 -2.59
C ASN A 223 18.38 17.74 -3.65
N PHE A 224 17.36 18.34 -4.29
CA PHE A 224 17.58 19.45 -5.24
C PHE A 224 18.33 20.61 -4.57
N TRP A 225 17.92 20.98 -3.36
CA TRP A 225 18.59 22.04 -2.61
C TRP A 225 20.06 21.69 -2.28
N LYS A 226 20.35 20.45 -1.86
CA LYS A 226 21.71 19.97 -1.60
C LYS A 226 22.59 19.95 -2.85
N GLU A 227 21.99 19.73 -4.01
CA GLU A 227 22.65 19.79 -5.32
C GLU A 227 22.86 21.24 -5.81
N GLY A 228 22.42 22.24 -5.06
CA GLY A 228 22.49 23.65 -5.44
C GLY A 228 21.52 24.06 -6.56
N ARG A 229 20.45 23.28 -6.75
CA ARG A 229 19.41 23.52 -7.76
C ARG A 229 18.26 24.32 -7.18
N ASP A 230 17.60 25.10 -8.03
CA ASP A 230 16.45 25.90 -7.61
C ASP A 230 15.22 25.02 -7.34
N ARG A 231 14.39 25.43 -6.37
CA ARG A 231 13.15 24.71 -6.03
C ARG A 231 12.20 24.64 -7.23
N GLU A 232 12.15 25.72 -8.01
CA GLU A 232 11.27 25.91 -9.16
C GLU A 232 11.61 24.94 -10.31
N GLU A 233 12.80 24.34 -10.29
CA GLU A 233 13.19 23.29 -11.25
C GLU A 233 12.48 21.95 -10.99
N ILE A 234 11.97 21.71 -9.78
CA ILE A 234 11.28 20.46 -9.45
C ILE A 234 10.04 20.32 -10.33
N GLN A 235 9.93 19.20 -11.02
CA GLN A 235 8.79 18.85 -11.85
C GLN A 235 7.96 17.73 -11.23
N LEU A 236 6.77 17.50 -11.80
CA LEU A 236 5.91 16.42 -11.34
C LEU A 236 6.60 15.05 -11.44
N GLN A 237 7.40 14.82 -12.49
CA GLN A 237 8.13 13.57 -12.73
C GLN A 237 9.16 13.26 -11.61
N ASP A 238 9.76 14.29 -11.02
CA ASP A 238 10.70 14.11 -9.90
C ASP A 238 9.97 13.69 -8.61
N LEU A 239 8.69 14.05 -8.49
CA LEU A 239 7.84 13.73 -7.35
C LEU A 239 7.07 12.42 -7.53
N GLU A 240 6.91 11.91 -8.75
CA GLU A 240 6.21 10.65 -9.04
C GLU A 240 6.76 9.46 -8.23
N PRO A 241 8.08 9.25 -8.07
CA PRO A 241 8.61 8.21 -7.19
C PRO A 241 8.18 8.40 -5.74
N ALA A 242 8.31 9.62 -5.20
CA ALA A 242 7.92 9.95 -3.82
C ALA A 242 6.40 9.78 -3.59
N LEU A 243 5.59 10.15 -4.57
CA LEU A 243 4.13 9.98 -4.56
C LEU A 243 3.74 8.51 -4.74
N SER A 244 4.47 7.74 -5.53
CA SER A 244 4.20 6.30 -5.68
C SER A 244 4.48 5.53 -4.39
N LEU A 245 5.58 5.86 -3.70
CA LEU A 245 5.93 5.31 -2.40
C LEU A 245 4.94 5.66 -1.29
N SER A 246 4.06 6.65 -1.47
CA SER A 246 3.17 7.16 -0.41
C SER A 246 1.68 7.01 -0.70
N VAL A 247 1.26 7.18 -1.95
CA VAL A 247 -0.13 7.01 -2.41
C VAL A 247 -0.48 5.53 -2.60
N PHE A 248 0.50 4.68 -2.95
CA PHE A 248 0.30 3.23 -3.04
C PHE A 248 0.54 2.49 -1.72
N ASN A 249 0.87 3.18 -0.62
CA ASN A 249 1.07 2.56 0.70
C ASN A 249 -0.19 1.97 1.34
N ASN A 250 -1.38 2.24 0.79
CA ASN A 250 -2.60 1.50 1.16
C ASN A 250 -2.77 0.17 0.40
N LYS A 251 -1.82 -0.15 -0.48
CA LYS A 251 -1.63 -1.51 -0.99
C LYS A 251 -0.46 -2.09 -0.20
N LYS A 252 -0.65 -3.25 0.43
CA LYS A 252 0.45 -4.17 0.81
C LYS A 252 1.27 -4.47 -0.45
N SER A 253 2.18 -3.58 -0.82
CA SER A 253 3.09 -3.78 -1.93
C SER A 253 4.30 -4.49 -1.38
N LEU A 254 4.60 -5.65 -1.97
CA LEU A 254 5.78 -6.44 -1.61
C LEU A 254 7.05 -5.60 -1.71
N GLU A 255 7.12 -4.65 -2.64
CA GLU A 255 8.23 -3.70 -2.79
C GLU A 255 8.47 -2.88 -1.52
N VAL A 256 7.43 -2.21 -1.02
CA VAL A 256 7.51 -1.40 0.20
C VAL A 256 7.87 -2.26 1.40
N ALA A 257 7.28 -3.45 1.50
CA ALA A 257 7.57 -4.38 2.58
C ALA A 257 9.04 -4.84 2.57
N LEU A 258 9.61 -5.10 1.39
CA LEU A 258 11.02 -5.45 1.23
C LEU A 258 11.92 -4.25 1.55
N ASP A 259 11.61 -3.05 1.03
CA ASP A 259 12.44 -1.87 1.24
C ASP A 259 12.49 -1.42 2.72
N GLN A 260 11.37 -1.53 3.43
CA GLN A 260 11.28 -1.11 4.83
C GLN A 260 11.85 -2.14 5.82
N LYS A 261 11.83 -3.43 5.49
CA LYS A 261 12.14 -4.51 6.45
C LYS A 261 13.34 -5.37 6.08
N LEU A 262 13.80 -5.36 4.81
CA LEU A 262 14.91 -6.20 4.35
C LEU A 262 16.19 -5.38 4.13
N PHE A 263 16.98 -5.24 5.19
CA PHE A 263 18.18 -4.41 5.17
C PHE A 263 19.38 -5.07 4.46
N GLY A 264 20.06 -4.32 3.61
CA GLY A 264 21.32 -4.72 2.99
C GLY A 264 21.21 -5.82 1.92
N GLN A 265 20.00 -6.11 1.42
CA GLN A 265 19.75 -7.17 0.43
C GLN A 265 19.17 -6.61 -0.89
N HIS A 266 19.82 -5.60 -1.46
CA HIS A 266 19.34 -4.93 -2.68
C HIS A 266 19.22 -5.87 -3.89
N VAL A 267 20.12 -6.86 -4.02
CA VAL A 267 20.05 -7.87 -5.09
C VAL A 267 18.82 -8.75 -4.91
N ALA A 268 18.62 -9.30 -3.70
CA ALA A 268 17.50 -10.17 -3.41
C ALA A 268 16.16 -9.43 -3.59
N SER A 269 16.03 -8.23 -2.98
CA SER A 269 14.81 -7.41 -3.04
C SER A 269 14.33 -7.23 -4.49
N ARG A 270 15.24 -6.80 -5.38
CA ARG A 270 14.93 -6.55 -6.80
C ARG A 270 14.49 -7.81 -7.55
N VAL A 271 15.14 -8.96 -7.30
CA VAL A 271 14.79 -10.22 -7.97
C VAL A 271 13.44 -10.72 -7.47
N ILE A 272 13.21 -10.72 -6.15
CA ILE A 272 11.97 -11.20 -5.52
C ILE A 272 10.78 -10.36 -5.98
N GLN A 273 10.90 -9.03 -5.91
CA GLN A 273 9.85 -8.10 -6.33
C GLN A 273 9.40 -8.40 -7.76
N LYS A 274 10.35 -8.51 -8.71
CA LYS A 274 10.06 -8.77 -10.12
C LYS A 274 9.48 -10.17 -10.34
N ALA A 275 10.07 -11.19 -9.74
CA ALA A 275 9.66 -12.58 -9.91
C ALA A 275 8.24 -12.81 -9.39
N VAL A 276 7.96 -12.40 -8.16
CA VAL A 276 6.64 -12.59 -7.52
C VAL A 276 5.59 -11.74 -8.22
N THR A 277 5.86 -10.46 -8.49
CA THR A 277 4.87 -9.58 -9.15
C THR A 277 4.57 -10.07 -10.57
N GLY A 278 5.59 -10.46 -11.33
CA GLY A 278 5.43 -11.01 -12.68
C GLY A 278 4.60 -12.29 -12.69
N PHE A 279 4.88 -13.21 -11.77
CA PHE A 279 4.12 -14.45 -11.63
C PHE A 279 2.67 -14.19 -11.24
N MET A 280 2.43 -13.34 -10.24
CA MET A 280 1.08 -13.07 -9.74
C MET A 280 0.18 -12.35 -10.74
N ASN A 281 0.76 -11.52 -11.62
CA ASN A 281 0.07 -10.84 -12.70
C ASN A 281 -0.19 -11.75 -13.92
N ASN A 282 0.53 -12.87 -14.03
CA ASN A 282 0.30 -13.83 -15.09
C ASN A 282 -0.92 -14.71 -14.77
N LYS A 283 -1.99 -14.59 -15.57
CA LYS A 283 -3.21 -15.38 -15.39
C LYS A 283 -3.04 -16.86 -15.78
N ASN A 284 -2.05 -17.17 -16.62
CA ASN A 284 -1.80 -18.53 -17.12
C ASN A 284 -0.29 -18.85 -17.12
N PRO A 285 0.32 -19.03 -15.92
CA PRO A 285 1.71 -19.45 -15.82
C PRO A 285 1.91 -20.83 -16.45
N LYS A 286 3.07 -21.05 -17.08
CA LYS A 286 3.39 -22.33 -17.75
C LYS A 286 3.98 -23.40 -16.81
N LYS A 287 4.43 -22.99 -15.62
CA LYS A 287 4.99 -23.80 -14.53
C LYS A 287 4.80 -23.05 -13.22
N SER A 288 4.93 -23.74 -12.09
CA SER A 288 4.96 -23.12 -10.76
C SER A 288 6.12 -22.14 -10.63
N LEU A 289 5.99 -21.11 -9.79
CA LEU A 289 7.11 -20.25 -9.43
C LEU A 289 8.03 -20.97 -8.45
N VAL A 290 9.31 -21.07 -8.77
CA VAL A 290 10.32 -21.72 -7.92
C VAL A 290 11.45 -20.74 -7.59
N LEU A 291 11.48 -20.29 -6.33
CA LEU A 291 12.52 -19.37 -5.81
C LEU A 291 13.49 -20.15 -4.92
N SER A 292 14.79 -20.04 -5.18
CA SER A 292 15.83 -20.66 -4.34
C SER A 292 16.69 -19.58 -3.70
N LEU A 293 16.56 -19.39 -2.39
CA LEU A 293 17.20 -18.34 -1.60
C LEU A 293 18.44 -18.91 -0.90
N HIS A 294 19.59 -18.31 -1.19
CA HIS A 294 20.90 -18.79 -0.76
C HIS A 294 21.68 -17.70 -0.03
N GLY A 295 22.37 -18.02 1.05
CA GLY A 295 23.27 -17.07 1.68
C GLY A 295 23.56 -17.39 3.13
N TRP A 296 24.29 -16.50 3.80
CA TRP A 296 24.68 -16.70 5.20
C TRP A 296 23.47 -16.72 6.15
N THR A 297 23.65 -17.27 7.35
CA THR A 297 22.60 -17.31 8.37
C THR A 297 22.26 -15.90 8.88
N GLY A 298 20.99 -15.69 9.27
CA GLY A 298 20.54 -14.42 9.87
C GLY A 298 20.50 -13.21 8.92
N THR A 299 20.52 -13.44 7.61
CA THR A 299 20.53 -12.38 6.58
C THR A 299 19.15 -12.00 6.03
N GLY A 300 18.09 -12.73 6.42
CA GLY A 300 16.70 -12.39 6.07
C GLY A 300 15.96 -13.38 5.16
N LYS A 301 16.49 -14.59 4.89
CA LYS A 301 15.83 -15.60 4.03
C LYS A 301 14.40 -15.94 4.49
N ASN A 302 14.22 -16.30 5.76
CA ASN A 302 12.90 -16.63 6.33
C ASN A 302 12.01 -15.38 6.46
N LEU A 303 12.61 -14.21 6.74
CA LEU A 303 11.87 -12.95 6.77
C LEU A 303 11.24 -12.66 5.41
N VAL A 304 11.98 -12.86 4.32
CA VAL A 304 11.46 -12.68 2.96
C VAL A 304 10.29 -13.63 2.67
N SER A 305 10.38 -14.92 3.03
CA SER A 305 9.27 -15.84 2.78
C SER A 305 8.01 -15.42 3.55
N GLN A 306 8.19 -14.93 4.79
CA GLN A 306 7.10 -14.34 5.57
C GLN A 306 6.53 -13.09 4.89
N LEU A 307 7.36 -12.16 4.41
CA LEU A 307 6.88 -10.96 3.71
C LEU A 307 6.12 -11.31 2.44
N ILE A 308 6.59 -12.28 1.65
CA ILE A 308 5.88 -12.76 0.46
C ILE A 308 4.51 -13.32 0.87
N ALA A 309 4.46 -14.18 1.90
CA ALA A 309 3.21 -14.75 2.39
C ALA A 309 2.23 -13.67 2.89
N GLU A 310 2.69 -12.70 3.69
CA GLU A 310 1.87 -11.60 4.24
C GLU A 310 1.31 -10.65 3.17
N ASN A 311 2.00 -10.54 2.03
CA ASN A 311 1.57 -9.74 0.89
C ASN A 311 0.59 -10.49 -0.03
N ILE A 312 0.69 -11.83 -0.12
CA ILE A 312 -0.17 -12.65 -0.98
C ILE A 312 -1.44 -13.12 -0.24
N TYR A 313 -1.30 -13.54 1.01
CA TYR A 313 -2.38 -14.12 1.82
C TYR A 313 -2.75 -13.20 2.96
N LYS A 314 -4.06 -13.05 3.21
CA LYS A 314 -4.59 -12.16 4.26
C LYS A 314 -4.03 -12.51 5.65
N GLU A 315 -3.93 -13.80 5.94
CA GLU A 315 -3.43 -14.36 7.20
C GLU A 315 -1.91 -14.61 7.17
N GLY A 316 -1.22 -14.24 6.09
CA GLY A 316 0.21 -14.45 5.93
C GLY A 316 0.60 -15.91 6.14
N MET A 317 1.59 -16.14 7.02
CA MET A 317 2.07 -17.48 7.37
C MET A 317 1.04 -18.35 8.09
N ALA A 318 0.00 -17.76 8.69
CA ALA A 318 -1.06 -18.52 9.35
C ALA A 318 -2.15 -19.02 8.37
N SER A 319 -2.08 -18.62 7.10
CA SER A 319 -3.04 -19.06 6.09
C SER A 319 -2.97 -20.57 5.87
N SER A 320 -4.13 -21.21 5.74
CA SER A 320 -4.25 -22.62 5.38
C SER A 320 -3.64 -23.00 4.03
N PHE A 321 -3.28 -22.02 3.19
CA PHE A 321 -2.67 -22.22 1.88
C PHE A 321 -1.15 -21.99 1.87
N VAL A 322 -0.54 -21.72 3.03
CA VAL A 322 0.90 -21.55 3.21
C VAL A 322 1.41 -22.70 4.06
N HIS A 323 2.37 -23.46 3.53
CA HIS A 323 2.90 -24.65 4.17
C HIS A 323 4.42 -24.54 4.30
N GLN A 324 4.92 -24.60 5.54
CA GLN A 324 6.35 -24.56 5.82
C GLN A 324 6.84 -25.92 6.31
N PHE A 325 7.90 -26.42 5.66
CA PHE A 325 8.61 -27.64 6.03
C PHE A 325 10.05 -27.29 6.40
N VAL A 326 10.40 -27.50 7.66
CA VAL A 326 11.79 -27.45 8.12
C VAL A 326 12.38 -28.85 8.07
N SER A 327 13.42 -29.04 7.26
CA SER A 327 13.92 -30.37 6.91
C SER A 327 14.37 -31.19 8.12
N THR A 328 15.10 -30.59 9.05
CA THR A 328 15.58 -31.26 10.28
C THR A 328 14.49 -31.54 11.30
N ALA A 329 13.37 -30.80 11.27
CA ALA A 329 12.26 -30.99 12.20
C ALA A 329 11.22 -32.00 11.67
N HIS A 330 10.89 -31.92 10.38
CA HIS A 330 9.84 -32.74 9.76
C HIS A 330 10.37 -34.06 9.19
N PHE A 331 11.64 -34.10 8.78
CA PHE A 331 12.25 -35.27 8.15
C PHE A 331 13.55 -35.73 8.86
N PRO A 332 13.55 -35.92 10.19
CA PRO A 332 14.77 -36.17 10.96
C PRO A 332 15.37 -37.57 10.76
N HIS A 333 14.55 -38.58 10.43
CA HIS A 333 14.96 -39.99 10.44
C HIS A 333 15.02 -40.61 9.04
N LEU A 334 16.23 -40.94 8.58
CA LEU A 334 16.44 -41.60 7.28
C LEU A 334 15.72 -42.94 7.14
N SER A 335 15.50 -43.67 8.24
CA SER A 335 14.76 -44.93 8.23
C SER A 335 13.29 -44.78 7.83
N GLN A 336 12.72 -43.57 7.92
CA GLN A 336 11.33 -43.27 7.57
C GLN A 336 11.20 -42.55 6.22
N ILE A 337 12.26 -42.49 5.41
CA ILE A 337 12.31 -41.69 4.19
C ILE A 337 11.18 -42.01 3.21
N GLU A 338 10.81 -43.28 3.04
CA GLU A 338 9.72 -43.68 2.14
C GLU A 338 8.35 -43.20 2.66
N ASN A 339 8.15 -43.22 3.98
CA ASN A 339 6.93 -42.67 4.59
C ASN A 339 6.85 -41.15 4.39
N TYR A 340 7.97 -40.45 4.61
CA TYR A 340 8.03 -38.99 4.42
C TYR A 340 7.78 -38.60 2.96
N LYS A 341 8.34 -39.34 1.99
CA LYS A 341 8.05 -39.13 0.56
C LYS A 341 6.55 -39.26 0.29
N SER A 342 5.94 -40.35 0.73
CA SER A 342 4.50 -40.60 0.53
C SER A 342 3.63 -39.51 1.16
N GLN A 343 3.90 -39.14 2.41
CA GLN A 343 3.18 -38.08 3.12
C GLN A 343 3.33 -36.72 2.43
N LEU A 344 4.54 -36.37 1.99
CA LEU A 344 4.81 -35.09 1.33
C LEU A 344 4.08 -35.01 -0.03
N GLN A 345 4.06 -36.09 -0.81
CA GLN A 345 3.33 -36.13 -2.09
C GLN A 345 1.83 -35.95 -1.88
N GLN A 346 1.26 -36.70 -0.93
CA GLN A 346 -0.15 -36.60 -0.60
C GLN A 346 -0.52 -35.20 -0.10
N TRP A 347 0.33 -34.61 0.75
CA TRP A 347 0.13 -33.27 1.28
C TRP A 347 0.13 -32.20 0.19
N ILE A 348 1.14 -32.21 -0.69
CA ILE A 348 1.24 -31.25 -1.80
C ILE A 348 0.05 -31.42 -2.75
N LYS A 349 -0.25 -32.64 -3.17
CA LYS A 349 -1.38 -32.94 -4.05
C LYS A 349 -2.71 -32.50 -3.44
N GLY A 350 -2.97 -32.84 -2.18
CA GLY A 350 -4.21 -32.48 -1.49
C GLY A 350 -4.41 -30.96 -1.40
N ASN A 351 -3.38 -30.22 -0.97
CA ASN A 351 -3.49 -28.77 -0.81
C ASN A 351 -3.60 -28.03 -2.14
N VAL A 352 -2.86 -28.45 -3.18
CA VAL A 352 -2.98 -27.85 -4.51
C VAL A 352 -4.33 -28.15 -5.16
N THR A 353 -4.90 -29.35 -4.91
CA THR A 353 -6.26 -29.68 -5.35
C THR A 353 -7.29 -28.74 -4.73
N ASN A 354 -7.12 -28.38 -3.45
CA ASN A 354 -8.00 -27.44 -2.75
C ASN A 354 -7.78 -25.98 -3.20
N CYS A 355 -6.52 -25.59 -3.41
CA CYS A 355 -6.14 -24.24 -3.83
C CYS A 355 -4.91 -24.29 -4.76
N PRO A 356 -5.07 -24.03 -6.07
CA PRO A 356 -3.97 -24.03 -7.03
C PRO A 356 -2.87 -23.02 -6.71
N ARG A 357 -3.19 -21.96 -5.97
CA ARG A 357 -2.26 -20.93 -5.49
C ARG A 357 -1.73 -21.22 -4.09
N SER A 358 -1.50 -22.49 -3.75
CA SER A 358 -0.84 -22.86 -2.49
C SER A 358 0.66 -22.53 -2.56
N MET A 359 1.23 -22.14 -1.41
CA MET A 359 2.65 -21.83 -1.25
C MET A 359 3.32 -22.87 -0.36
N PHE A 360 4.47 -23.38 -0.82
CA PHE A 360 5.28 -24.36 -0.09
C PHE A 360 6.67 -23.80 0.16
N ILE A 361 7.05 -23.68 1.42
CA ILE A 361 8.34 -23.18 1.88
C ILE A 361 9.12 -24.36 2.45
N PHE A 362 10.26 -24.67 1.85
CA PHE A 362 11.17 -25.69 2.35
C PHE A 362 12.42 -25.01 2.93
N ASP A 363 12.54 -25.10 4.25
CA ASP A 363 13.65 -24.55 5.02
C ASP A 363 14.73 -25.62 5.28
N GLU A 364 15.96 -25.14 5.41
CA GLU A 364 17.17 -25.95 5.52
C GLU A 364 17.31 -26.98 4.39
N MET A 365 17.06 -26.56 3.15
CA MET A 365 17.14 -27.44 1.97
C MET A 365 18.52 -28.07 1.78
N ASP A 366 19.60 -27.43 2.24
CA ASP A 366 20.96 -27.99 2.25
C ASP A 366 21.11 -29.26 3.10
N LYS A 367 20.15 -29.51 4.00
CA LYS A 367 20.08 -30.69 4.87
C LYS A 367 18.99 -31.68 4.45
N MET A 368 18.21 -31.36 3.42
CA MET A 368 17.11 -32.21 2.97
C MET A 368 17.65 -33.42 2.21
N HIS A 369 17.12 -34.60 2.52
CA HIS A 369 17.57 -35.83 1.87
C HIS A 369 17.23 -35.82 0.36
N PRO A 370 18.15 -36.19 -0.55
CA PRO A 370 17.93 -36.11 -2.00
C PRO A 370 16.66 -36.83 -2.48
N GLY A 371 16.31 -37.97 -1.88
CA GLY A 371 15.08 -38.70 -2.22
C GLY A 371 13.78 -37.92 -1.97
N LEU A 372 13.74 -37.00 -1.00
CA LEU A 372 12.58 -36.11 -0.81
C LEU A 372 12.55 -34.99 -1.86
N ILE A 373 13.73 -34.58 -2.34
CA ILE A 373 13.85 -33.58 -3.39
C ILE A 373 13.40 -34.18 -4.73
N ASP A 374 13.84 -35.40 -5.04
CA ASP A 374 13.38 -36.17 -6.20
C ASP A 374 11.85 -36.29 -6.25
N CYS A 375 11.25 -36.46 -5.07
CA CYS A 375 9.83 -36.61 -4.86
C CYS A 375 9.02 -35.32 -5.16
N ILE A 376 9.60 -34.14 -4.95
CA ILE A 376 8.94 -32.85 -5.26
C ILE A 376 9.15 -32.38 -6.70
N LYS A 377 10.19 -32.86 -7.40
CA LYS A 377 10.52 -32.41 -8.77
C LYS A 377 9.36 -32.38 -9.76
N PRO A 378 8.49 -33.41 -9.81
CA PRO A 378 7.40 -33.44 -10.79
C PRO A 378 6.45 -32.24 -10.67
N TYR A 379 6.31 -31.66 -9.47
CA TYR A 379 5.45 -30.51 -9.20
C TYR A 379 6.07 -29.17 -9.64
N LEU A 380 7.39 -29.14 -9.90
CA LEU A 380 8.15 -27.96 -10.30
C LEU A 380 8.31 -27.83 -11.83
N ASP A 381 8.00 -28.91 -12.55
CA ASP A 381 8.22 -29.04 -13.99
C ASP A 381 7.11 -28.36 -14.81
N TYR A 382 7.23 -28.36 -16.13
CA TYR A 382 6.32 -27.70 -17.07
C TYR A 382 5.03 -28.49 -17.39
N TYR A 383 4.78 -29.58 -16.66
CA TYR A 383 3.57 -30.38 -16.84
C TYR A 383 2.31 -29.54 -16.66
N GLU A 384 1.33 -29.76 -17.53
CA GLU A 384 0.04 -29.10 -17.42
C GLU A 384 -0.80 -29.67 -16.28
N TYR A 385 -0.82 -31.00 -16.23
CA TYR A 385 -1.45 -31.79 -15.19
C TYR A 385 -0.50 -32.91 -14.78
N LEU A 386 -0.45 -33.19 -13.49
CA LEU A 386 0.17 -34.37 -12.91
C LEU A 386 -0.91 -35.03 -12.03
N ASP A 387 -1.23 -36.28 -12.32
CA ASP A 387 -2.38 -37.00 -11.73
C ASP A 387 -3.70 -36.20 -11.75
N GLY A 388 -3.96 -35.45 -12.82
CA GLY A 388 -5.18 -34.64 -12.98
C GLY A 388 -5.19 -33.30 -12.24
N VAL A 389 -4.10 -32.93 -11.54
CA VAL A 389 -3.97 -31.67 -10.81
C VAL A 389 -2.96 -30.76 -11.50
N SER A 390 -3.27 -29.47 -11.63
CA SER A 390 -2.34 -28.48 -12.18
C SER A 390 -1.60 -27.75 -11.07
N TYR A 391 -0.27 -27.78 -11.14
CA TYR A 391 0.64 -27.15 -10.16
C TYR A 391 1.15 -25.79 -10.63
N ARG A 392 0.78 -25.36 -11.84
CA ARG A 392 1.32 -24.17 -12.52
C ARG A 392 1.14 -22.87 -11.74
N GLN A 393 0.13 -22.78 -10.88
CA GLN A 393 -0.16 -21.59 -10.09
C GLN A 393 0.44 -21.62 -8.68
N ALA A 394 1.09 -22.73 -8.29
CA ALA A 394 1.70 -22.88 -6.98
C ALA A 394 3.02 -22.11 -6.90
N ILE A 395 3.44 -21.82 -5.67
CA ILE A 395 4.70 -21.14 -5.37
C ILE A 395 5.54 -22.06 -4.49
N PHE A 396 6.78 -22.33 -4.89
CA PHE A 396 7.77 -23.08 -4.14
C PHE A 396 8.93 -22.17 -3.75
N ILE A 397 9.27 -22.12 -2.46
CA ILE A 397 10.37 -21.32 -1.93
C ILE A 397 11.33 -22.26 -1.21
N PHE A 398 12.58 -22.29 -1.65
CA PHE A 398 13.65 -23.09 -1.05
C PHE A 398 14.60 -22.17 -0.31
N LEU A 399 14.87 -22.45 0.97
CA LEU A 399 15.77 -21.67 1.80
C LEU A 399 16.99 -22.53 2.13
N SER A 400 18.18 -22.01 1.84
CA SER A 400 19.43 -22.74 2.08
C SER A 400 20.58 -21.86 2.50
N ASN A 401 21.50 -22.42 3.29
CA ASN A 401 22.79 -21.80 3.59
C ASN A 401 23.89 -22.19 2.60
N ALA A 402 23.62 -23.10 1.66
CA ALA A 402 24.54 -23.45 0.60
C ALA A 402 24.95 -22.20 -0.20
N GLY A 403 26.25 -22.07 -0.46
CA GLY A 403 26.83 -20.93 -1.17
C GLY A 403 27.03 -19.66 -0.35
N GLY A 404 26.62 -19.64 0.92
CA GLY A 404 26.83 -18.49 1.80
C GLY A 404 28.28 -18.04 1.91
N GLU A 405 29.23 -18.98 1.95
CA GLU A 405 30.67 -18.67 2.02
C GLU A 405 31.18 -17.97 0.75
N HIS A 406 30.86 -18.51 -0.43
CA HIS A 406 31.28 -17.91 -1.71
C HIS A 406 30.60 -16.56 -1.97
N ILE A 407 29.32 -16.41 -1.63
CA ILE A 407 28.60 -15.12 -1.70
C ILE A 407 29.30 -14.09 -0.81
N THR A 408 29.70 -14.51 0.39
CA THR A 408 30.41 -13.65 1.34
C THR A 408 31.80 -13.26 0.83
N GLN A 409 32.51 -14.19 0.19
CA GLN A 409 33.80 -13.91 -0.43
C GLN A 409 33.70 -12.80 -1.49
N VAL A 410 32.68 -12.85 -2.36
CA VAL A 410 32.43 -11.78 -3.33
C VAL A 410 32.16 -10.43 -2.63
N ALA A 411 31.35 -10.43 -1.57
CA ALA A 411 31.10 -9.21 -0.80
C ALA A 411 32.38 -8.64 -0.16
N LEU A 412 33.23 -9.51 0.36
CA LEU A 412 34.52 -9.14 0.94
C LEU A 412 35.48 -8.56 -0.11
N GLU A 413 35.51 -9.10 -1.32
CA GLU A 413 36.32 -8.58 -2.43
C GLU A 413 35.87 -7.21 -2.92
N PHE A 414 34.55 -6.96 -2.94
CA PHE A 414 34.03 -5.62 -3.21
C PHE A 414 34.48 -4.62 -2.15
N TRP A 415 34.35 -5.00 -0.89
CA TRP A 415 34.77 -4.17 0.24
C TRP A 415 36.28 -3.87 0.22
N LYS A 416 37.13 -4.90 0.02
CA LYS A 416 38.59 -4.75 -0.07
C LYS A 416 39.03 -3.86 -1.24
N ALA A 417 38.25 -3.84 -2.32
CA ALA A 417 38.48 -2.97 -3.46
C ALA A 417 37.93 -1.54 -3.26
N GLY A 418 37.41 -1.20 -2.08
CA GLY A 418 36.81 0.11 -1.79
C GLY A 418 35.54 0.39 -2.60
N ARG A 419 34.84 -0.66 -3.06
CA ARG A 419 33.60 -0.51 -3.84
C ARG A 419 32.39 -0.61 -2.94
N ASP A 420 31.42 0.26 -3.20
CA ASP A 420 30.13 0.23 -2.50
C ASP A 420 29.44 -1.13 -2.67
N ARG A 421 28.83 -1.62 -1.59
CA ARG A 421 28.05 -2.86 -1.57
C ARG A 421 26.93 -2.84 -2.61
N GLU A 422 26.28 -1.70 -2.78
CA GLU A 422 25.14 -1.49 -3.67
C GLU A 422 25.53 -1.65 -5.16
N LYS A 423 26.83 -1.62 -5.47
CA LYS A 423 27.37 -1.93 -6.82
C LYS A 423 27.44 -3.43 -7.11
N ILE A 424 27.27 -4.30 -6.10
CA ILE A 424 27.17 -5.75 -6.32
C ILE A 424 25.89 -6.04 -7.10
N LYS A 425 26.01 -6.73 -8.23
CA LYS A 425 24.90 -7.16 -9.08
C LYS A 425 24.83 -8.68 -9.10
N LEU A 426 23.70 -9.23 -9.53
CA LEU A 426 23.48 -10.68 -9.63
C LEU A 426 24.59 -11.38 -10.44
N GLN A 427 25.05 -10.75 -11.53
CA GLN A 427 26.14 -11.20 -12.40
C GLN A 427 27.45 -11.52 -11.65
N HIS A 428 27.75 -10.77 -10.59
CA HIS A 428 28.95 -11.00 -9.78
C HIS A 428 28.80 -12.18 -8.84
N LEU A 429 27.57 -12.58 -8.53
CA LEU A 429 27.22 -13.63 -7.57
C LEU A 429 26.89 -14.95 -8.28
N GLU A 430 26.55 -14.93 -9.57
CA GLU A 430 26.29 -16.11 -10.39
C GLU A 430 27.43 -17.14 -10.30
N PRO A 431 28.74 -16.79 -10.46
CA PRO A 431 29.81 -17.78 -10.33
C PRO A 431 29.89 -18.40 -8.93
N ALA A 432 29.67 -17.60 -7.88
CA ALA A 432 29.66 -18.05 -6.50
C ALA A 432 28.50 -19.02 -6.23
N LEU A 433 27.33 -18.72 -6.78
CA LEU A 433 26.16 -19.58 -6.74
C LEU A 433 26.46 -20.89 -7.47
N THR A 434 26.92 -20.85 -8.72
CA THR A 434 27.30 -22.03 -9.52
C THR A 434 28.32 -22.92 -8.78
N LEU A 435 29.44 -22.37 -8.30
CA LEU A 435 30.48 -23.16 -7.63
C LEU A 435 29.97 -23.90 -6.38
N SER A 436 29.14 -23.22 -5.57
CA SER A 436 28.58 -23.80 -4.35
C SER A 436 27.52 -24.88 -4.60
N VAL A 437 26.82 -24.73 -5.72
CA VAL A 437 25.71 -25.55 -6.18
C VAL A 437 26.21 -26.85 -6.84
N PHE A 438 27.37 -26.83 -7.51
CA PHE A 438 27.91 -28.00 -8.21
C PHE A 438 28.97 -28.79 -7.42
N ASN A 439 29.72 -28.18 -6.47
CA ASN A 439 30.91 -28.83 -5.89
C ASN A 439 30.79 -29.37 -4.45
N SER A 440 29.66 -29.21 -3.75
CA SER A 440 29.52 -29.77 -2.40
C SER A 440 29.08 -31.24 -2.44
N LYS A 441 29.97 -32.18 -2.04
CA LYS A 441 29.74 -33.64 -2.13
C LYS A 441 28.52 -34.16 -1.33
N GLN A 442 27.92 -33.36 -0.45
CA GLN A 442 26.69 -33.71 0.31
C GLN A 442 25.48 -32.80 0.02
N SER A 443 25.70 -31.54 -0.39
CA SER A 443 24.61 -30.57 -0.63
C SER A 443 24.43 -30.20 -2.12
N GLY A 444 25.35 -30.59 -3.00
CA GLY A 444 25.31 -30.27 -4.43
C GLY A 444 24.56 -31.29 -5.28
N LEU A 445 24.47 -32.54 -4.84
CA LEU A 445 23.83 -33.64 -5.59
C LEU A 445 22.34 -33.41 -5.85
N TRP A 446 21.63 -32.81 -4.89
CA TRP A 446 20.20 -32.53 -5.09
C TRP A 446 19.97 -31.30 -5.97
N HIS A 447 20.89 -30.35 -5.95
CA HIS A 447 20.86 -29.17 -6.78
C HIS A 447 21.11 -29.47 -8.26
N THR A 448 22.09 -30.33 -8.59
CA THR A 448 22.35 -30.76 -9.99
C THR A 448 21.05 -31.23 -10.63
N SER A 449 20.33 -32.09 -9.92
CA SER A 449 19.12 -32.71 -10.46
C SER A 449 17.90 -31.78 -10.61
N LEU A 450 17.88 -30.62 -9.93
CA LEU A 450 16.88 -29.55 -10.12
C LEU A 450 17.33 -28.54 -11.20
N ILE A 451 18.64 -28.33 -11.35
CA ILE A 451 19.25 -27.33 -12.23
C ILE A 451 19.45 -27.86 -13.64
N ASP A 452 19.83 -29.12 -13.78
CA ASP A 452 19.98 -29.81 -15.07
C ASP A 452 18.67 -29.80 -15.87
N LYS A 453 17.53 -29.60 -15.19
CA LYS A 453 16.19 -29.45 -15.78
C LYS A 453 15.64 -28.03 -15.74
N ASN A 454 16.41 -27.03 -15.30
CA ASN A 454 15.95 -25.63 -15.13
C ASN A 454 14.63 -25.52 -14.33
N LEU A 455 14.47 -26.34 -13.28
CA LEU A 455 13.25 -26.35 -12.46
C LEU A 455 13.20 -25.14 -11.52
N VAL A 456 14.34 -24.64 -11.08
CA VAL A 456 14.43 -23.38 -10.32
C VAL A 456 14.37 -22.20 -11.28
N ASP A 457 13.45 -21.24 -11.06
CA ASP A 457 13.34 -20.04 -11.89
C ASP A 457 14.39 -18.99 -11.52
N PHE A 458 14.61 -18.79 -10.22
CA PHE A 458 15.51 -17.75 -9.72
C PHE A 458 16.36 -18.24 -8.55
N PHE A 459 17.68 -18.13 -8.70
CA PHE A 459 18.65 -18.25 -7.62
C PHE A 459 18.88 -16.87 -7.01
N ILE A 460 18.56 -16.71 -5.73
CA ILE A 460 18.46 -15.42 -5.04
C ILE A 460 19.51 -15.37 -3.93
N PRO A 461 20.62 -14.63 -4.13
CA PRO A 461 21.68 -14.54 -3.14
C PRO A 461 21.37 -13.53 -2.03
N PHE A 462 21.72 -13.89 -0.80
CA PHE A 462 21.66 -13.08 0.41
C PHE A 462 23.07 -12.79 0.90
N LEU A 463 23.42 -11.52 0.89
CA LEU A 463 24.71 -10.99 1.26
C LEU A 463 24.88 -10.96 2.80
N PRO A 464 26.10 -11.12 3.33
CA PRO A 464 26.36 -10.99 4.76
C PRO A 464 26.06 -9.57 5.25
N LEU A 465 25.62 -9.42 6.50
CA LEU A 465 25.20 -8.13 7.06
C LEU A 465 26.38 -7.38 7.71
N GLU A 466 26.51 -6.10 7.41
CA GLU A 466 27.49 -5.17 7.98
C GLU A 466 26.97 -4.58 9.29
N TYR A 467 27.86 -3.95 10.06
CA TYR A 467 27.52 -3.25 11.30
C TYR A 467 26.31 -2.31 11.15
N ARG A 468 26.27 -1.50 10.10
CA ARG A 468 25.13 -0.59 9.83
C ARG A 468 23.79 -1.32 9.67
N HIS A 469 23.78 -2.53 9.10
CA HIS A 469 22.55 -3.32 8.94
C HIS A 469 22.10 -3.94 10.27
N VAL A 470 23.06 -4.32 11.13
CA VAL A 470 22.77 -4.78 12.49
C VAL A 470 22.09 -3.68 13.30
N LEU A 471 22.56 -2.43 13.19
CA LEU A 471 21.91 -1.29 13.85
C LEU A 471 20.45 -1.15 13.40
N LEU A 472 20.20 -1.20 12.08
CA LEU A 472 18.83 -1.13 11.54
C LEU A 472 17.95 -2.27 12.06
N CYS A 473 18.48 -3.50 12.13
CA CYS A 473 17.75 -4.62 12.73
C CYS A 473 17.44 -4.39 14.21
N GLY A 474 18.38 -3.84 14.99
CA GLY A 474 18.16 -3.53 16.40
C GLY A 474 17.06 -2.49 16.61
N MET A 475 17.08 -1.41 15.82
CA MET A 475 16.04 -0.37 15.86
C MET A 475 14.66 -0.91 15.46
N ALA A 476 14.62 -1.78 14.45
CA ALA A 476 13.39 -2.43 14.02
C ALA A 476 12.86 -3.41 15.09
N GLU A 477 13.74 -4.16 15.74
CA GLU A 477 13.38 -5.11 16.80
C GLU A 477 12.86 -4.41 18.06
N MET A 478 13.49 -3.29 18.47
CA MET A 478 12.96 -2.45 19.56
C MET A 478 11.53 -1.96 19.24
N SER A 479 11.32 -1.48 18.01
CA SER A 479 9.99 -1.05 17.55
C SER A 479 8.98 -2.19 17.60
N ALA A 480 9.38 -3.40 17.16
CA ALA A 480 8.53 -4.59 17.17
C ALA A 480 8.15 -5.02 18.60
N LYS A 481 9.03 -4.79 19.58
CA LYS A 481 8.77 -5.01 21.02
C LYS A 481 7.97 -3.88 21.69
N GLY A 482 7.57 -2.84 20.94
CA GLY A 482 6.86 -1.68 21.49
C GLY A 482 7.74 -0.72 22.31
N LEU A 483 9.06 -0.89 22.24
CA LEU A 483 10.04 0.01 22.86
C LEU A 483 10.29 1.21 21.92
N LYS A 484 10.61 2.37 22.51
CA LYS A 484 11.08 3.52 21.72
C LYS A 484 12.48 3.21 21.18
N PRO A 485 12.71 3.28 19.85
CA PRO A 485 14.03 3.01 19.28
C PRO A 485 15.09 3.95 19.86
N ASP A 486 16.17 3.36 20.37
CA ASP A 486 17.29 4.07 20.99
C ASP A 486 18.59 3.66 20.30
N GLN A 487 19.22 4.62 19.64
CA GLN A 487 20.41 4.39 18.84
C GLN A 487 21.62 4.00 19.71
N ASP A 488 21.75 4.55 20.91
CA ASP A 488 22.91 4.34 21.78
C ASP A 488 22.86 2.92 22.38
N VAL A 489 21.67 2.49 22.80
CA VAL A 489 21.41 1.12 23.28
C VAL A 489 21.73 0.09 22.20
N VAL A 490 21.25 0.33 20.97
CA VAL A 490 21.48 -0.57 19.84
C VAL A 490 22.95 -0.60 19.43
N ASP A 491 23.64 0.54 19.46
CA ASP A 491 25.09 0.63 19.17
C ASP A 491 25.91 -0.20 20.18
N GLN A 492 25.59 -0.07 21.47
CA GLN A 492 26.21 -0.85 22.54
C GLN A 492 26.04 -2.36 22.32
N MET A 493 24.80 -2.81 22.08
CA MET A 493 24.49 -4.21 21.78
C MET A 493 25.24 -4.70 20.52
N ALA A 494 25.26 -3.89 19.47
CA ALA A 494 25.89 -4.23 18.20
C ALA A 494 27.42 -4.38 18.33
N ARG A 495 28.09 -3.62 19.21
CA ARG A 495 29.54 -3.74 19.46
C ARG A 495 29.94 -5.07 20.10
N GLU A 496 29.03 -5.68 20.85
CA GLU A 496 29.24 -6.98 21.51
C GLU A 496 28.93 -8.18 20.61
N LEU A 497 28.51 -7.96 19.36
CA LEU A 497 28.38 -9.04 18.39
C LEU A 497 29.75 -9.50 17.86
N VAL A 498 29.78 -10.73 17.37
CA VAL A 498 30.96 -11.30 16.72
C VAL A 498 30.93 -10.96 15.24
N TYR A 499 32.03 -10.39 14.75
CA TYR A 499 32.19 -10.01 13.35
C TYR A 499 33.37 -10.73 12.69
N PHE A 500 33.33 -10.84 11.36
CA PHE A 500 34.36 -11.44 10.55
C PHE A 500 34.64 -10.63 9.27
N PRO A 501 35.84 -10.74 8.67
CA PRO A 501 37.01 -11.46 9.19
C PRO A 501 37.55 -10.85 10.49
N LYS A 502 38.31 -11.60 11.28
CA LYS A 502 38.76 -11.18 12.64
C LYS A 502 39.57 -9.87 12.63
N SER A 503 40.31 -9.61 11.57
CA SER A 503 41.11 -8.39 11.35
C SER A 503 40.24 -7.15 11.23
N ASP A 504 39.25 -7.21 10.34
CA ASP A 504 38.52 -6.03 9.86
C ASP A 504 37.11 -5.90 10.48
N LYS A 505 36.59 -6.98 11.10
CA LYS A 505 35.29 -7.03 11.80
C LYS A 505 34.12 -6.43 10.99
N ILE A 506 34.01 -6.84 9.73
CA ILE A 506 33.10 -6.20 8.76
C ILE A 506 31.68 -6.77 8.85
N PHE A 507 31.56 -8.09 8.82
CA PHE A 507 30.28 -8.81 8.69
C PHE A 507 29.89 -9.51 9.98
N SER A 508 28.63 -9.42 10.39
CA SER A 508 28.12 -10.14 11.55
C SER A 508 28.08 -11.65 11.29
N VAL A 509 28.68 -12.44 12.19
CA VAL A 509 28.70 -13.90 12.10
C VAL A 509 27.29 -14.50 12.10
N ASN A 510 26.37 -13.91 12.86
CA ASN A 510 25.00 -14.41 13.02
C ASN A 510 23.96 -13.54 12.30
N GLY A 511 24.40 -12.57 11.48
CA GLY A 511 23.51 -11.54 10.93
C GLY A 511 22.69 -10.87 12.03
N CYS A 512 21.37 -10.85 11.88
CA CYS A 512 20.42 -10.30 12.86
C CYS A 512 19.75 -11.36 13.76
N LYS A 513 20.13 -12.64 13.66
CA LYS A 513 19.42 -13.76 14.31
C LYS A 513 19.38 -13.66 15.85
N THR A 514 20.43 -13.14 16.47
CA THR A 514 20.57 -13.08 17.94
C THR A 514 20.21 -11.74 18.53
N ILE A 515 19.77 -10.76 17.73
CA ILE A 515 19.54 -9.39 18.18
C ILE A 515 18.40 -9.32 19.20
N GLY A 516 17.27 -9.98 18.93
CA GLY A 516 16.10 -9.96 19.82
C GLY A 516 16.43 -10.36 21.25
N GLY A 517 17.06 -11.53 21.45
CA GLY A 517 17.46 -12.00 22.78
C GLY A 517 18.63 -11.21 23.39
N LYS A 518 19.46 -10.55 22.58
CA LYS A 518 20.52 -9.69 23.11
C LYS A 518 19.99 -8.35 23.61
N LEU A 519 19.00 -7.76 22.94
CA LEU A 519 18.41 -6.49 23.35
C LEU A 519 17.79 -6.56 24.74
N ASP A 520 17.27 -7.73 25.14
CA ASP A 520 16.69 -7.95 26.48
C ASP A 520 17.68 -7.74 27.64
N TYR A 521 19.00 -7.69 27.37
CA TYR A 521 20.01 -7.35 28.39
C TYR A 521 20.27 -5.85 28.53
N TYR A 522 19.78 -5.02 27.59
CA TYR A 522 20.04 -3.58 27.54
C TYR A 522 18.78 -2.71 27.68
N THR A 523 17.59 -3.33 27.60
CA THR A 523 16.27 -2.69 27.72
C THR A 523 15.50 -3.30 28.87
#